data_AF-A0A929TWM6-F1
#
_entry.id   AF-A0A929TWM6-F1
#
_cell.length_a   1.000
_cell.length_b   1.000
_cell.length_c   1.000
_cell.angle_alpha   90.00
_cell.angle_beta   90.00
_cell.angle_gamma   90.00
#
_symmetry.space_group_name_H-M   'P 1'
#
loop_
_entity.id
_entity.type
_entity.pdbx_description
1 polymer ?
#
loop_
_entity_poly.entity_id
_entity_poly.type
_entity_poly.pdbx_seq_one_letter_code
_entity_poly.pdbx_strand_id
1 'polypeptide(L)'
;MIERMKFLNITGPKDDIDRIIETYISKYDFQLENALSELKDVKELHPFTDTNPYKNALNSSQELKEYLKDTDFKTNRQMSIEEAEALTNTLSDKVNAFSQKKSDLEAELSKYEEKLKNVQYFIGLDYDTEKILHFKYVNFRFGSMPKEYYEKFMTFVYDSVDTIFY
;
A
#
# COMPACT_ATOMS: atom_id res chain seq x y z
N MET A 1 36.14 -10.97 28.27
CA MET A 1 36.35 -10.34 29.58
C MET A 1 34.97 -10.14 30.18
N ILE A 2 34.71 -10.70 31.37
CA ILE A 2 33.38 -10.62 32.02
C ILE A 2 33.43 -9.44 32.99
N GLU A 3 32.55 -8.46 32.82
CA GLU A 3 32.42 -7.33 33.75
C GLU A 3 31.44 -7.64 34.88
N ARG A 4 31.68 -7.05 36.06
CA ARG A 4 30.82 -7.23 37.23
C ARG A 4 29.60 -6.31 37.14
N MET A 5 28.42 -6.90 37.01
CA MET A 5 27.15 -6.18 37.05
C MET A 5 26.77 -5.78 38.48
N LYS A 6 26.02 -4.68 38.63
CA LYS A 6 25.40 -4.25 39.89
C LYS A 6 23.90 -4.14 39.71
N PHE A 7 23.16 -4.62 40.70
CA PHE A 7 21.71 -4.49 40.73
C PHE A 7 21.32 -3.08 41.21
N LEU A 8 20.42 -2.43 40.49
CA LEU A 8 19.93 -1.08 40.79
C LEU A 8 18.40 -1.08 40.82
N ASN A 9 17.82 -0.53 41.87
CA ASN A 9 16.38 -0.30 42.00
C ASN A 9 16.07 1.16 41.71
N ILE A 10 15.12 1.41 40.81
CA ILE A 10 14.70 2.75 40.40
C ILE A 10 13.19 2.88 40.68
N THR A 11 12.80 3.96 41.35
CA THR A 11 11.41 4.28 41.65
C THR A 11 11.13 5.73 41.28
N GLY A 12 9.94 6.01 40.75
CA GLY A 12 9.56 7.35 40.31
C GLY A 12 8.12 7.43 39.81
N PRO A 13 7.63 8.64 39.49
CA PRO A 13 6.32 8.84 38.91
C PRO A 13 6.21 8.19 37.52
N LYS A 14 5.02 7.64 37.21
CA LYS A 14 4.73 7.01 35.92
C LYS A 14 4.96 7.97 34.74
N ASP A 15 4.51 9.22 34.89
CA ASP A 15 4.54 10.21 33.80
C ASP A 15 5.95 10.76 33.51
N ASP A 16 6.93 10.42 34.35
CA ASP A 16 8.32 10.92 34.26
C ASP A 16 9.30 9.85 33.75
N ILE A 17 8.78 8.70 33.32
CA ILE A 17 9.57 7.57 32.82
C ILE A 17 10.40 7.98 31.60
N ASP A 18 9.81 8.70 30.64
CA ASP A 18 10.48 9.10 29.41
C ASP A 18 11.72 9.97 29.69
N ARG A 19 11.60 10.94 30.60
CA ARG A 19 12.71 11.81 31.02
C ARG A 19 13.83 11.02 31.69
N ILE A 20 13.48 10.08 32.58
CA ILE A 20 14.47 9.25 33.30
C ILE A 20 15.22 8.37 32.31
N ILE A 21 14.49 7.74 31.37
CA ILE A 21 15.09 6.88 30.35
C ILE A 21 16.09 7.68 29.53
N GLU A 22 15.70 8.83 28.99
CA GLU A 22 16.54 9.65 28.13
C GLU A 22 17.76 10.21 28.89
N THR A 23 17.57 10.73 30.09
CA THR A 23 18.62 11.47 30.81
C THR A 23 19.63 10.55 31.48
N TYR A 24 19.18 9.41 32.05
CA TYR A 24 19.98 8.61 32.96
C TYR A 24 20.18 7.16 32.50
N ILE A 25 19.20 6.56 31.83
CA ILE A 25 19.24 5.12 31.54
C ILE A 25 19.86 4.82 30.17
N SER A 26 19.55 5.62 29.15
CA SER A 26 19.99 5.45 27.76
C SER A 26 21.51 5.49 27.56
N LYS A 27 22.26 6.01 28.55
CA LYS A 27 23.71 6.19 28.51
C LYS A 27 24.51 4.96 28.94
N TYR A 28 23.83 3.93 29.44
CA TYR A 28 24.44 2.74 29.99
C TYR A 28 23.86 1.49 29.36
N ASP A 29 24.68 0.43 29.31
CA ASP A 29 24.20 -0.90 28.99
C ASP A 29 23.66 -1.55 30.27
N PHE A 30 22.40 -1.99 30.24
CA PHE A 30 21.74 -2.63 31.38
C PHE A 30 20.83 -3.76 30.89
N GLN A 31 20.49 -4.64 31.81
CA GLN A 31 19.52 -5.69 31.61
C GLN A 31 18.32 -5.41 32.51
N LEU A 32 17.12 -5.46 31.95
CA LEU A 32 15.89 -5.35 32.72
C LEU A 32 15.61 -6.68 33.43
N GLU A 33 15.42 -6.60 34.74
CA GLU A 33 15.00 -7.72 35.57
C GLU A 33 13.55 -7.52 36.04
N ASN A 34 12.86 -8.62 36.32
CA ASN A 34 11.46 -8.54 36.76
C ASN A 34 11.38 -8.01 38.20
N ALA A 35 10.95 -6.76 38.35
CA ALA A 35 10.79 -6.12 39.65
C ALA A 35 9.88 -6.90 40.62
N LEU A 36 8.85 -7.60 40.14
CA LEU A 36 7.95 -8.38 40.99
C LEU A 36 8.58 -9.68 41.50
N SER A 37 9.51 -10.26 40.73
CA SER A 37 10.26 -11.46 41.13
C SER A 37 11.32 -11.14 42.18
N GLU A 38 11.90 -9.94 42.11
CA GLU A 38 12.97 -9.48 43.00
C GLU A 38 12.44 -8.83 44.29
N LEU A 39 11.34 -8.06 44.23
CA LEU A 39 10.73 -7.36 45.38
C LEU A 39 9.77 -8.25 46.19
N LYS A 40 10.09 -9.53 46.39
CA LYS A 40 9.26 -10.54 47.09
C LYS A 40 8.42 -9.92 48.24
N ASP A 41 7.11 -10.20 48.22
CA ASP A 41 6.11 -9.85 49.25
C ASP A 41 5.59 -8.40 49.33
N VAL A 42 5.67 -7.61 48.26
CA VAL A 42 4.92 -6.33 48.20
C VAL A 42 3.54 -6.53 47.58
N LYS A 43 2.49 -6.57 48.41
CA LYS A 43 1.10 -6.86 48.02
C LYS A 43 0.44 -5.84 47.08
N GLU A 44 0.98 -4.62 47.00
CA GLU A 44 0.37 -3.50 46.25
C GLU A 44 1.11 -3.16 44.93
N LEU A 45 2.13 -3.93 44.54
CA LEU A 45 2.78 -3.73 43.24
C LEU A 45 2.06 -4.53 42.17
N HIS A 46 1.64 -3.83 41.12
CA HIS A 46 1.04 -4.42 39.93
C HIS A 46 1.95 -4.23 38.72
N PRO A 47 2.02 -5.21 37.80
CA PRO A 47 2.73 -5.03 36.55
C PRO A 47 2.15 -3.85 35.76
N PHE A 48 3.02 -3.10 35.11
CA PHE A 48 2.59 -2.06 34.18
C PHE A 48 2.10 -2.71 32.88
N THR A 49 0.79 -2.66 32.62
CA THR A 49 0.17 -3.29 31.44
C THR A 49 -0.31 -2.30 30.38
N ASP A 50 -0.05 -1.00 30.57
CA ASP A 50 -0.51 -0.01 29.60
C ASP A 50 0.17 -0.18 28.25
N THR A 51 -0.58 0.08 27.18
CA THR A 51 -0.05 0.01 25.83
C THR A 51 0.89 1.17 25.58
N ASN A 52 2.03 0.91 24.94
CA ASN A 52 2.97 1.95 24.50
C ASN A 52 2.23 2.96 23.59
N PRO A 53 2.08 4.24 24.00
CA PRO A 53 1.39 5.27 23.21
C PRO A 53 2.01 5.48 21.83
N TYR A 54 3.32 5.31 21.71
CA TYR A 54 4.08 5.59 20.48
C TYR A 54 4.08 4.41 19.49
N LYS A 55 3.46 3.28 19.84
CA LYS A 55 3.46 2.06 19.01
C LYS A 55 2.85 2.31 17.63
N ASN A 56 1.73 3.03 17.56
CA ASN A 56 1.03 3.30 16.31
C ASN A 56 1.86 4.22 15.40
N ALA A 57 2.33 5.35 15.95
CA ALA A 57 3.17 6.29 15.22
C ALA A 57 4.47 5.64 14.72
N LEU A 58 5.09 4.75 15.52
CA LEU A 58 6.27 4.00 15.11
C LEU A 58 5.98 3.06 13.94
N ASN A 59 4.90 2.28 14.02
CA ASN A 59 4.50 1.36 12.95
C ASN A 59 4.22 2.12 11.65
N SER A 60 3.42 3.20 11.70
CA SER A 60 3.16 4.03 10.52
C SER A 60 4.44 4.64 9.95
N SER A 61 5.39 5.05 10.80
CA SER A 61 6.68 5.56 10.35
C SER A 61 7.53 4.48 9.67
N GLN A 62 7.48 3.24 10.16
CA GLN A 62 8.17 2.10 9.56
C GLN A 62 7.58 1.74 8.19
N GLU A 63 6.26 1.71 8.06
CA GLU A 63 5.58 1.51 6.78
C GLU A 63 5.96 2.61 5.78
N LEU A 64 5.96 3.88 6.21
CA LEU A 64 6.36 5.01 5.38
C LEU A 64 7.83 4.93 4.94
N LYS A 65 8.69 4.37 5.79
CA LYS A 65 10.11 4.14 5.47
C LYS A 65 10.29 3.16 4.31
N GLU A 66 9.41 2.18 4.14
CA GLU A 66 9.52 1.22 3.01
C GLU A 66 9.34 1.87 1.65
N TYR A 67 8.63 3.00 1.57
CA TYR A 67 8.47 3.77 0.34
C TYR A 67 9.70 4.62 0.00
N LEU A 68 10.63 4.81 0.94
CA LEU A 68 11.88 5.55 0.72
C LEU A 68 12.93 4.60 0.15
N LYS A 69 13.44 4.93 -1.05
CA LYS A 69 14.49 4.15 -1.72
C LYS A 69 15.86 4.23 -1.05
N ASP A 70 16.10 5.30 -0.32
CA ASP A 70 17.37 5.57 0.34
C ASP A 70 17.10 5.88 1.80
N THR A 71 17.78 5.17 2.69
CA THR A 71 17.59 5.26 4.14
C THR A 71 18.85 5.66 4.88
N ASP A 72 19.96 5.91 4.17
CA ASP A 72 21.25 6.30 4.76
C ASP A 72 21.32 7.81 5.04
N PHE A 73 20.23 8.37 5.59
CA PHE A 73 20.19 9.74 6.04
C PHE A 73 20.43 9.80 7.54
N LYS A 74 21.58 10.35 7.94
CA LYS A 74 21.83 10.76 9.32
C LYS A 74 21.50 12.23 9.46
N THR A 75 20.49 12.53 10.26
CA THR A 75 20.15 13.91 10.64
C THR A 75 20.40 14.11 12.12
N ASN A 76 21.01 15.24 12.47
CA ASN A 76 21.17 15.68 13.86
C ASN A 76 20.01 16.58 14.31
N ARG A 77 18.91 16.61 13.54
CA ARG A 77 17.74 17.39 13.90
C ARG A 77 17.06 16.74 15.10
N GLN A 78 17.09 17.44 16.24
CA GLN A 78 16.24 17.11 17.36
C GLN A 78 14.80 17.51 17.00
N MET A 79 13.87 16.58 17.21
CA MET A 79 12.43 16.80 17.10
C MET A 79 11.77 16.30 18.37
N SER A 80 10.71 16.97 18.82
CA SER A 80 9.87 16.45 19.88
C SER A 80 9.05 15.26 19.40
N ILE A 81 8.53 14.46 20.33
CA ILE A 81 7.74 13.27 20.00
C ILE A 81 6.42 13.67 19.35
N GLU A 82 5.80 14.75 19.82
CA GLU A 82 4.56 15.30 19.28
C GLU A 82 4.74 15.83 17.85
N GLU A 83 5.85 16.52 17.58
CA GLU A 83 6.18 16.95 16.23
C GLU A 83 6.44 15.76 15.29
N ALA A 84 7.09 14.71 15.79
CA ALA A 84 7.34 13.49 15.02
C ALA A 84 6.03 12.80 14.64
N GLU A 85 5.10 12.66 15.60
CA GLU A 85 3.78 12.07 15.35
C GLU A 85 2.96 12.90 14.35
N ALA A 86 2.93 14.22 14.51
CA ALA A 86 2.22 15.11 13.58
C ALA A 86 2.80 15.02 12.16
N LEU A 87 4.12 14.91 12.02
CA LEU A 87 4.79 14.73 10.74
C LEU A 87 4.45 13.37 10.11
N THR A 88 4.49 12.29 10.89
CA THR A 88 4.14 10.94 10.42
C THR A 88 2.70 10.89 9.93
N ASN A 89 1.76 11.50 10.67
CA ASN A 89 0.35 11.56 10.26
C ASN A 89 0.18 12.34 8.96
N THR A 90 0.79 13.52 8.85
CA THR A 90 0.74 14.35 7.63
C THR A 90 1.34 13.61 6.41
N LEU A 91 2.42 12.86 6.62
CA LEU A 91 3.05 12.09 5.56
C LEU A 91 2.18 10.90 5.14
N SER A 92 1.59 10.20 6.11
CA SER A 92 0.62 9.12 5.88
C SER A 92 -0.56 9.60 5.03
N ASP A 93 -1.17 10.73 5.40
CA ASP A 93 -2.28 11.32 4.64
C ASP A 93 -1.92 11.61 3.19
N LYS A 94 -0.72 12.16 2.96
CA LYS A 94 -0.22 12.43 1.60
C LYS A 94 0.00 11.15 0.80
N VAL A 95 0.60 10.13 1.42
CA VAL A 95 0.82 8.83 0.76
C VAL A 95 -0.51 8.18 0.39
N ASN A 96 -1.49 8.22 1.29
CA ASN A 96 -2.83 7.71 1.03
C ASN A 96 -3.52 8.46 -0.12
N ALA A 97 -3.44 9.79 -0.14
CA ALA A 97 -3.99 10.60 -1.23
C ALA A 97 -3.34 10.28 -2.58
N PHE A 98 -2.01 10.10 -2.63
CA PHE A 98 -1.31 9.70 -3.85
C PHE A 98 -1.66 8.28 -4.28
N SER A 99 -1.77 7.35 -3.33
CA SER A 99 -2.17 5.96 -3.60
C SER A 99 -3.58 5.90 -4.20
N GLN A 100 -4.53 6.66 -3.65
CA GLN A 100 -5.88 6.75 -4.19
C GLN A 100 -5.87 7.31 -5.62
N LYS A 101 -5.17 8.42 -5.84
CA LYS A 101 -5.06 9.02 -7.18
C LYS A 101 -4.42 8.06 -8.19
N LYS A 102 -3.43 7.29 -7.77
CA LYS A 102 -2.82 6.25 -8.61
C LYS A 102 -3.85 5.18 -8.98
N SER A 103 -4.60 4.67 -8.01
CA SER A 103 -5.64 3.67 -8.24
C SER A 103 -6.74 4.19 -9.18
N ASP A 104 -7.16 5.43 -9.02
CA ASP A 104 -8.18 6.05 -9.89
C ASP A 104 -7.67 6.16 -11.35
N LEU A 105 -6.42 6.59 -11.53
CA LEU A 105 -5.80 6.66 -12.86
C LEU A 105 -5.60 5.29 -13.51
N GLU A 106 -5.23 4.27 -12.73
CA GLU A 106 -5.12 2.89 -13.22
C GLU A 106 -6.49 2.35 -13.66
N ALA A 107 -7.56 2.67 -12.93
CA ALA A 107 -8.93 2.31 -13.32
C ALA A 107 -9.38 3.03 -14.59
N GLU A 108 -9.08 4.33 -14.74
CA GLU A 108 -9.36 5.07 -15.97
C GLU A 108 -8.59 4.49 -17.16
N LEU A 109 -7.30 4.20 -16.98
CA LEU A 109 -6.46 3.61 -18.02
C LEU A 109 -7.02 2.26 -18.48
N SER A 110 -7.37 1.37 -17.56
CA SER A 110 -7.98 0.07 -17.88
C SER A 110 -9.29 0.24 -18.67
N LYS A 111 -10.13 1.20 -18.29
CA LYS A 111 -11.37 1.51 -19.01
C LYS A 111 -11.11 2.01 -20.43
N TYR A 112 -10.11 2.85 -20.63
CA TYR A 112 -9.73 3.33 -21.97
C TYR A 112 -9.10 2.23 -22.82
N GLU A 113 -8.30 1.34 -22.24
CA GLU A 113 -7.75 0.17 -22.92
C GLU A 113 -8.85 -0.78 -23.40
N GLU A 114 -9.88 -1.03 -22.59
CA GLU A 114 -11.03 -1.84 -22.99
C GLU A 114 -11.80 -1.20 -24.15
N LYS A 115 -12.05 0.11 -24.07
CA LYS A 115 -12.66 0.87 -25.18
C LYS A 115 -11.81 0.82 -26.44
N LEU A 116 -10.49 0.98 -26.31
CA LEU A 116 -9.57 0.93 -27.43
C LEU A 116 -9.58 -0.46 -28.07
N LYS A 117 -9.57 -1.54 -27.28
CA LYS A 117 -9.68 -2.91 -27.77
C LYS A 117 -10.97 -3.13 -28.57
N ASN A 118 -12.09 -2.58 -28.09
CA ASN A 118 -13.36 -2.67 -28.81
C ASN A 118 -13.34 -1.89 -30.13
N VAL A 119 -12.73 -0.70 -30.15
CA VAL A 119 -12.60 0.13 -31.36
C VAL A 119 -11.56 -0.45 -32.33
N GLN A 120 -10.54 -1.15 -31.82
CA GLN A 120 -9.44 -1.69 -32.62
C GLN A 120 -9.91 -2.62 -33.74
N TYR A 121 -11.00 -3.36 -33.53
CA TYR A 121 -11.59 -4.23 -34.55
C TYR A 121 -12.15 -3.47 -35.77
N PHE A 122 -12.42 -2.17 -35.64
CA PHE A 122 -12.91 -1.32 -36.72
C PHE A 122 -11.79 -0.54 -37.41
N ILE A 123 -10.57 -0.54 -36.85
CA ILE A 123 -9.42 0.13 -37.44
C ILE A 123 -8.99 -0.65 -38.68
N GLY A 124 -9.07 -0.01 -39.85
CA GLY A 124 -8.77 -0.63 -41.15
C GLY A 124 -10.00 -0.98 -41.99
N LEU A 125 -11.21 -0.72 -41.48
CA LEU A 125 -12.42 -0.77 -42.28
C LEU A 125 -12.38 0.37 -43.33
N ASP A 126 -12.33 0.03 -44.61
CA ASP A 126 -12.28 0.99 -45.73
C ASP A 126 -13.64 1.67 -46.01
N TYR A 127 -14.50 1.72 -45.00
CA TYR A 127 -15.85 2.28 -45.10
C TYR A 127 -16.26 2.96 -43.79
N ASP A 128 -17.04 4.01 -43.94
CA ASP A 128 -17.55 4.80 -42.83
C ASP A 128 -18.52 3.97 -41.96
N THR A 129 -18.15 3.76 -40.70
CA THR A 129 -18.93 2.96 -39.74
C THR A 129 -20.33 3.55 -39.54
N GLU A 130 -20.49 4.87 -39.59
CA GLU A 130 -21.78 5.52 -39.44
C GLU A 130 -22.72 5.16 -40.59
N LYS A 131 -22.20 5.06 -41.82
CA LYS A 131 -23.00 4.72 -43.00
C LYS A 131 -23.43 3.25 -43.02
N ILE A 132 -22.57 2.35 -42.53
CA ILE A 132 -22.92 0.91 -42.43
C ILE A 132 -24.13 0.71 -41.52
N LEU A 133 -24.21 1.45 -40.41
CA LEU A 133 -25.33 1.37 -39.47
C LEU A 133 -26.69 1.72 -40.11
N HIS A 134 -26.71 2.44 -41.24
CA HIS A 134 -27.91 2.90 -41.93
C HIS A 134 -28.22 2.09 -43.21
N PHE A 135 -27.63 0.92 -43.41
CA PHE A 135 -27.93 0.07 -44.56
C PHE A 135 -29.38 -0.44 -44.52
N LYS A 136 -30.10 -0.27 -45.63
CA LYS A 136 -31.52 -0.62 -45.75
C LYS A 136 -31.76 -2.02 -46.33
N TYR A 137 -30.83 -2.52 -47.15
CA TYR A 137 -30.98 -3.76 -47.92
C TYR A 137 -29.97 -4.84 -47.55
N VAL A 138 -29.05 -4.54 -46.62
CA VAL A 138 -27.99 -5.45 -46.18
C VAL A 138 -28.01 -5.48 -44.65
N ASN A 139 -28.13 -6.68 -44.09
CA ASN A 139 -27.94 -6.88 -42.66
C ASN A 139 -26.45 -7.06 -42.39
N PHE A 140 -25.91 -6.33 -41.41
CA PHE A 140 -24.51 -6.43 -41.01
C PHE A 140 -24.39 -6.97 -39.59
N ARG A 141 -23.26 -7.62 -39.29
CA ARG A 141 -22.87 -8.03 -37.94
C ARG A 141 -21.39 -7.76 -37.75
N PHE A 142 -21.06 -7.07 -36.65
CA PHE A 142 -19.68 -6.92 -36.20
C PHE A 142 -19.38 -7.97 -35.15
N GLY A 143 -18.17 -8.52 -35.19
CA GLY A 143 -17.71 -9.49 -34.22
C GLY A 143 -16.22 -9.76 -34.37
N SER A 144 -15.64 -10.40 -33.37
CA SER A 144 -14.26 -10.88 -33.41
C SER A 144 -14.27 -12.40 -33.40
N MET A 145 -13.46 -13.03 -34.25
CA MET A 145 -13.27 -14.48 -34.26
C MET A 145 -11.77 -14.79 -34.22
N PRO A 146 -11.33 -15.80 -33.46
CA PRO A 146 -9.95 -16.27 -33.57
C PRO A 146 -9.69 -16.80 -34.98
N LYS A 147 -8.52 -16.48 -35.54
CA LYS A 147 -8.16 -16.78 -36.94
C LYS A 147 -8.28 -18.27 -37.29
N GLU A 148 -8.05 -19.15 -36.33
CA GLU A 148 -8.15 -20.61 -36.48
C GLU A 148 -9.57 -21.10 -36.80
N TYR A 149 -10.60 -20.38 -36.35
CA TYR A 149 -11.99 -20.74 -36.63
C TYR A 149 -12.53 -20.11 -37.91
N TYR A 150 -11.83 -19.13 -38.49
CA TYR A 150 -12.24 -18.46 -39.72
C TYR A 150 -12.41 -19.46 -40.88
N GLU A 151 -11.39 -20.30 -41.13
CA GLU A 151 -11.41 -21.31 -42.20
C GLU A 151 -12.57 -22.31 -42.07
N LYS A 152 -12.87 -22.74 -40.84
CA LYS A 152 -13.97 -23.67 -40.56
C LYS A 152 -15.33 -23.01 -40.76
N PHE A 153 -15.43 -21.72 -40.42
CA PHE A 153 -16.65 -20.94 -40.58
C PHE A 153 -16.94 -20.64 -42.04
N MET A 154 -15.94 -20.25 -42.83
CA MET A 154 -16.10 -19.97 -44.26
C MET A 154 -16.65 -21.19 -45.01
N THR A 155 -16.09 -22.38 -44.76
CA THR A 155 -16.56 -23.63 -45.36
C THR A 155 -18.04 -23.93 -45.05
N PHE A 156 -18.55 -23.50 -43.89
CA PHE A 156 -19.94 -23.75 -43.49
C PHE A 156 -20.93 -22.69 -44.02
N VAL A 157 -20.51 -21.44 -44.12
CA VAL A 157 -21.41 -20.33 -44.48
C VAL A 157 -21.62 -20.21 -46.00
N TYR A 158 -20.61 -20.50 -46.81
CA TYR A 158 -20.73 -20.42 -48.28
C TYR A 158 -21.80 -21.32 -48.88
N ASP A 159 -22.19 -22.40 -48.19
CA ASP A 159 -23.21 -23.33 -48.66
C ASP A 159 -24.66 -22.90 -48.33
N SER A 160 -24.88 -21.88 -47.48
CA SER A 160 -26.21 -21.61 -46.90
C SER A 160 -26.76 -20.19 -47.09
N VAL A 161 -25.94 -19.16 -47.28
CA VAL A 161 -26.41 -17.77 -47.43
C VAL A 161 -25.42 -16.91 -48.22
N ASP A 162 -25.89 -16.04 -49.13
CA ASP A 162 -25.10 -15.00 -49.80
C ASP A 162 -24.49 -14.02 -48.77
N THR A 163 -23.31 -14.33 -48.25
CA THR A 163 -22.63 -13.61 -47.16
C THR A 163 -21.30 -13.04 -47.65
N ILE A 164 -21.05 -11.75 -47.40
CA ILE A 164 -19.80 -11.06 -47.73
C ILE A 164 -19.00 -10.84 -46.44
N PHE A 165 -17.73 -11.23 -46.44
CA PHE A 165 -16.81 -11.08 -45.30
C PHE A 165 -15.74 -10.01 -45.60
N TYR A 166 -15.43 -9.20 -44.58
CA TYR A 166 -14.41 -8.15 -44.60
C TYR A 166 -13.58 -8.20 -43.32
#